data_AF-A0A176RXC3-F1
#
_entry.id   AF-A0A176RXC3-F1
#
_cell.length_a   1.000
_cell.length_b   1.000
_cell.length_c   1.000
_cell.angle_alpha   90.00
_cell.angle_beta   90.00
_cell.angle_gamma   90.00
#
_symmetry.space_group_name_H-M   'P 1'
#
loop_
_entity.id
_entity.type
_entity.pdbx_description
1 polymer ?
#
loop_
_entity_poly.entity_id
_entity_poly.type
_entity_poly.pdbx_seq_one_letter_code
_entity_poly.pdbx_strand_id
1 'polypeptide(L)'
;MEVVEVEVVVEEMEEMEEMEEVEEVTVARVCWVLHQGVWLMHLIIIGLVVMGCSKTDYDLKTTEKISWQSELNYVKTVRSVDQLLLRVTCQYIGKKPENPNSYLSSHNYTVIDTSFYKITFENLSQSDLVIESVRYHMKYGNIKGTSYYGSNAIRRSWGTNIIKSGASITRSNNMVWSSKTSNTLFKVYSLRLKNSKNLQGNQRSNSFKVEVPLRYRRYHR
;
A
#
# COMPACT_ATOMS: atom_id res chain seq x y z
N MET A 1 -16.49 -61.42 -79.56
CA MET A 1 -16.24 -60.10 -80.16
C MET A 1 -17.12 -59.16 -79.39
N GLU A 2 -16.63 -58.77 -78.24
CA GLU A 2 -17.38 -58.01 -77.26
C GLU A 2 -16.34 -57.32 -76.37
N VAL A 3 -16.65 -56.08 -75.99
CA VAL A 3 -16.07 -55.34 -74.88
C VAL A 3 -14.65 -54.77 -75.09
N VAL A 4 -14.55 -53.67 -75.85
CA VAL A 4 -13.40 -52.73 -75.82
C VAL A 4 -13.77 -51.41 -75.09
N GLU A 5 -15.02 -51.23 -74.65
CA GLU A 5 -15.50 -49.92 -74.17
C GLU A 5 -15.46 -49.70 -72.65
N VAL A 6 -15.10 -50.69 -71.83
CA VAL A 6 -15.23 -50.56 -70.35
C VAL A 6 -13.97 -50.00 -69.67
N GLU A 7 -12.79 -50.18 -70.26
CA GLU A 7 -11.54 -49.86 -69.55
C GLU A 7 -11.23 -48.35 -69.52
N VAL A 8 -11.67 -47.59 -70.53
CA VAL A 8 -11.36 -46.15 -70.64
C VAL A 8 -12.15 -45.28 -69.65
N VAL A 9 -13.34 -45.71 -69.22
CA VAL A 9 -14.19 -44.91 -68.32
C VAL A 9 -13.71 -45.01 -66.86
N VAL A 10 -12.98 -46.07 -66.50
CA VAL A 10 -12.49 -46.28 -65.13
C VAL A 10 -11.28 -45.38 -64.85
N GLU A 11 -10.39 -45.19 -65.82
CA GLU A 11 -9.16 -44.40 -65.64
C GLU A 11 -9.44 -42.90 -65.45
N GLU A 12 -10.43 -42.32 -66.17
CA GLU A 12 -10.78 -40.89 -66.01
C GLU A 12 -11.53 -40.59 -64.70
N MET A 13 -12.21 -41.57 -64.09
CA MET A 13 -12.85 -41.38 -62.79
C MET A 13 -11.84 -41.43 -61.62
N GLU A 14 -10.78 -42.22 -61.74
CA GLU A 14 -9.77 -42.38 -60.68
C GLU A 14 -8.89 -41.13 -60.54
N GLU A 15 -8.52 -40.46 -61.64
CA GLU A 15 -7.77 -39.19 -61.60
C GLU A 15 -8.57 -38.01 -61.02
N MET A 16 -9.91 -38.02 -61.14
CA MET A 16 -10.75 -36.97 -60.58
C MET A 16 -10.89 -37.09 -59.06
N GLU A 17 -10.90 -38.32 -58.52
CA GLU A 17 -11.00 -38.58 -57.08
C GLU A 17 -9.68 -38.26 -56.35
N GLU A 18 -8.53 -38.52 -56.98
CA GLU A 18 -7.22 -38.12 -56.43
C GLU A 18 -7.03 -36.60 -56.37
N MET A 19 -7.59 -35.84 -57.31
CA MET A 19 -7.46 -34.38 -57.32
C MET A 19 -8.27 -33.69 -56.20
N GLU A 20 -9.44 -34.24 -55.83
CA GLU A 20 -10.29 -33.70 -54.77
C GLU A 20 -9.67 -33.96 -53.38
N GLU A 21 -9.05 -35.13 -53.18
CA GLU A 21 -8.40 -35.49 -51.92
C GLU A 21 -7.17 -34.60 -51.61
N VAL A 22 -6.44 -34.17 -52.65
CA VAL A 22 -5.28 -33.27 -52.51
C VAL A 22 -5.68 -31.85 -52.10
N GLU A 23 -6.82 -31.33 -52.57
CA GLU A 23 -7.34 -30.03 -52.13
C GLU A 23 -7.80 -30.05 -50.67
N GLU A 24 -8.50 -31.11 -50.23
CA GLU A 24 -8.94 -31.20 -48.83
C GLU A 24 -7.76 -31.28 -47.85
N VAL A 25 -6.71 -32.04 -48.19
CA VAL A 25 -5.51 -32.18 -47.35
C VAL A 25 -4.74 -30.87 -47.25
N THR A 26 -4.70 -30.07 -48.31
CA THR A 26 -4.00 -28.76 -48.28
C THR A 26 -4.77 -27.73 -47.48
N VAL A 27 -6.10 -27.66 -47.59
CA VAL A 27 -6.95 -26.76 -46.80
C VAL A 27 -6.90 -27.12 -45.30
N ALA A 28 -6.95 -28.41 -44.96
CA ALA A 28 -6.85 -28.87 -43.58
C ALA A 28 -5.49 -28.49 -42.94
N ARG A 29 -4.39 -28.63 -43.70
CA ARG A 29 -3.05 -28.25 -43.22
C ARG A 29 -2.90 -26.75 -43.01
N VAL A 30 -3.46 -25.93 -43.90
CA VAL A 30 -3.43 -24.46 -43.75
C VAL A 30 -4.26 -24.00 -42.54
N CYS A 31 -5.46 -24.57 -42.36
CA CYS A 31 -6.30 -24.29 -41.19
C CYS A 31 -5.62 -24.69 -39.87
N TRP A 32 -4.89 -25.81 -39.84
CA TRP A 32 -4.19 -26.26 -38.64
C TRP A 32 -3.01 -25.35 -38.28
N VAL A 33 -2.23 -24.90 -39.27
CA VAL A 33 -1.11 -23.96 -39.05
C VAL A 33 -1.59 -22.58 -38.59
N LEU A 34 -2.68 -22.08 -39.16
CA LEU A 34 -3.29 -20.80 -38.74
C LEU A 34 -3.86 -20.89 -37.31
N HIS A 35 -4.50 -22.01 -36.96
CA HIS A 35 -5.02 -22.22 -35.62
C HIS A 35 -3.89 -22.30 -34.58
N GLN A 36 -2.77 -22.97 -34.88
CA GLN A 36 -1.62 -23.01 -33.97
C GLN A 36 -0.95 -21.65 -33.76
N GLY A 37 -0.84 -20.82 -34.82
CA GLY A 37 -0.29 -19.47 -34.72
C GLY A 37 -1.12 -18.54 -33.83
N VAL A 38 -2.45 -18.64 -33.91
CA VAL A 38 -3.37 -17.83 -33.10
C VAL A 38 -3.27 -18.23 -31.62
N TRP A 39 -3.21 -19.52 -31.30
CA TRP A 39 -3.04 -19.98 -29.91
C TRP A 39 -1.70 -19.56 -29.30
N LEU A 40 -0.61 -19.58 -30.07
CA LEU A 40 0.71 -19.15 -29.60
C LEU A 40 0.74 -17.64 -29.27
N MET A 41 0.08 -16.82 -30.10
CA MET A 41 -0.04 -15.37 -29.88
C MET A 41 -0.83 -15.03 -28.60
N HIS A 42 -1.91 -15.77 -28.31
CA HIS A 42 -2.69 -15.55 -27.09
C HIS A 42 -1.89 -15.91 -25.82
N LEU A 43 -1.07 -16.95 -25.85
CA LEU A 43 -0.22 -17.34 -24.72
C LEU A 43 0.90 -16.30 -24.43
N ILE A 44 1.47 -15.70 -25.46
CA ILE A 44 2.50 -14.65 -25.30
C ILE A 44 1.90 -13.37 -24.70
N ILE A 45 0.70 -12.97 -25.12
CA ILE A 45 0.01 -11.78 -24.60
C ILE A 45 -0.37 -11.98 -23.11
N ILE A 46 -0.84 -13.18 -22.74
CA ILE A 46 -1.14 -13.49 -21.32
C ILE A 46 0.15 -13.48 -20.48
N GLY A 47 1.27 -14.00 -21.00
CA GLY A 47 2.56 -13.98 -20.31
C GLY A 47 3.09 -12.56 -20.04
N LEU A 48 2.91 -11.63 -20.98
CA LEU A 48 3.34 -10.23 -20.82
C LEU A 48 2.48 -9.44 -19.83
N VAL A 49 1.20 -9.79 -19.65
CA VAL A 49 0.32 -9.14 -18.65
C VAL A 49 0.66 -9.56 -17.22
N VAL A 50 1.19 -10.78 -17.01
CA VAL A 50 1.50 -11.29 -15.65
C VAL A 50 2.88 -10.82 -15.15
N MET A 51 3.79 -10.38 -16.02
CA MET A 51 5.09 -9.79 -15.64
C MET A 51 5.02 -8.31 -15.19
N GLY A 52 3.81 -7.75 -15.09
CA GLY A 52 3.57 -6.42 -14.54
C GLY A 52 3.85 -6.29 -13.04
N CYS A 53 5.12 -6.08 -12.68
CA CYS A 53 5.58 -5.30 -11.53
C CYS A 53 4.92 -5.59 -10.15
N SER A 54 5.20 -6.74 -9.53
CA SER A 54 5.16 -6.79 -8.06
C SER A 54 6.46 -6.20 -7.49
N LYS A 55 6.54 -4.87 -7.36
CA LYS A 55 7.52 -4.26 -6.45
C LYS A 55 7.07 -4.60 -5.03
N THR A 56 7.53 -5.72 -4.50
CA THR A 56 7.44 -6.01 -3.07
C THR A 56 8.37 -5.04 -2.34
N ASP A 57 7.83 -3.90 -1.89
CA ASP A 57 8.45 -3.09 -0.86
C ASP A 57 8.50 -3.93 0.41
N TYR A 58 9.64 -4.56 0.66
CA TYR A 58 9.91 -5.18 1.96
C TYR A 58 9.97 -4.03 2.98
N ASP A 59 9.15 -4.01 4.02
CA ASP A 59 9.37 -3.10 5.15
C ASP A 59 10.36 -3.76 6.13
N LEU A 60 11.17 -2.96 6.83
CA LEU A 60 12.01 -3.41 7.93
C LEU A 60 11.11 -4.09 8.99
N LYS A 61 11.47 -5.30 9.40
CA LYS A 61 10.73 -6.00 10.46
C LYS A 61 10.93 -5.26 11.79
N THR A 62 9.83 -4.76 12.34
CA THR A 62 9.82 -4.04 13.62
C THR A 62 8.90 -4.70 14.64
N THR A 63 9.31 -4.69 15.89
CA THR A 63 8.48 -5.05 17.04
C THR A 63 8.10 -3.77 17.79
N GLU A 64 6.83 -3.63 18.13
CA GLU A 64 6.33 -2.51 18.91
C GLU A 64 6.01 -2.95 20.35
N LYS A 65 6.32 -2.09 21.33
CA LYS A 65 5.86 -2.24 22.72
C LYS A 65 5.11 -0.98 23.12
N ILE A 66 3.86 -1.13 23.57
CA ILE A 66 3.05 -0.01 24.04
C ILE A 66 2.89 -0.12 25.56
N SER A 67 3.21 0.96 26.26
CA SER A 67 2.95 1.15 27.69
C SER A 67 1.88 2.21 27.86
N TRP A 68 0.67 1.78 28.24
CA TRP A 68 -0.44 2.68 28.52
C TRP A 68 -0.29 3.25 29.94
N GLN A 69 -0.27 4.57 30.04
CA GLN A 69 -0.28 5.28 31.33
C GLN A 69 -1.71 5.56 31.79
N SER A 70 -2.65 5.61 30.85
CA SER A 70 -4.10 5.71 31.06
C SER A 70 -4.79 5.20 29.80
N GLU A 71 -6.12 5.29 29.71
CA GLU A 71 -6.83 4.94 28.48
C GLU A 71 -6.48 5.80 27.27
N LEU A 72 -5.98 7.03 27.48
CA LEU A 72 -5.76 8.02 26.43
C LEU A 72 -4.29 8.45 26.29
N ASN A 73 -3.44 8.13 27.25
CA ASN A 73 -2.01 8.47 27.26
C ASN A 73 -1.16 7.20 27.19
N TYR A 74 -0.16 7.18 26.32
CA TYR A 74 0.74 6.04 26.19
C TYR A 74 2.10 6.43 25.64
N VAL A 75 3.07 5.55 25.88
CA VAL A 75 4.39 5.55 25.25
C VAL A 75 4.52 4.27 24.42
N LYS A 76 4.87 4.41 23.15
CA LYS A 76 5.17 3.30 22.24
C LYS A 76 6.65 3.33 21.89
N THR A 77 7.32 2.18 22.02
CA THR A 77 8.71 2.01 21.61
C THR A 77 8.77 1.03 20.45
N VAL A 78 9.46 1.43 19.39
CA VAL A 78 9.64 0.67 18.14
C VAL A 78 11.10 0.25 18.04
N ARG A 79 11.30 -1.04 17.79
CA ARG A 79 12.62 -1.69 17.73
C ARG A 79 12.68 -2.61 16.52
N SER A 80 13.85 -2.76 15.91
CA SER A 80 14.13 -3.79 14.92
C SER A 80 15.24 -4.67 15.43
N VAL A 81 14.95 -5.97 15.59
CA VAL A 81 15.85 -6.93 16.25
C VAL A 81 16.31 -6.36 17.60
N ASP A 82 17.57 -5.92 17.71
CA ASP A 82 18.17 -5.38 18.93
C ASP A 82 18.40 -3.85 18.91
N GLN A 83 17.95 -3.17 17.86
CA GLN A 83 18.10 -1.72 17.71
C GLN A 83 16.82 -0.97 18.07
N LEU A 84 16.91 -0.04 19.03
CA LEU A 84 15.86 0.94 19.29
C LEU A 84 15.82 1.96 18.15
N LEU A 85 14.63 2.15 17.57
CA LEU A 85 14.45 3.04 16.43
C LEU A 85 13.75 4.33 16.84
N LEU A 86 12.60 4.21 17.47
CA LEU A 86 11.70 5.34 17.72
C LEU A 86 10.96 5.14 19.04
N ARG A 87 10.83 6.23 19.80
CA ARG A 87 9.84 6.34 20.86
C ARG A 87 8.76 7.34 20.45
N VAL A 88 7.51 6.94 20.61
CA VAL A 88 6.33 7.76 20.37
C VAL A 88 5.63 7.99 21.68
N THR A 89 5.53 9.23 22.11
CA THR A 89 4.71 9.63 23.25
C THR A 89 3.42 10.27 22.73
N CYS A 90 2.28 9.73 23.16
CA CYS A 90 0.97 10.27 22.85
C CYS A 90 0.30 10.73 24.13
N GLN A 91 0.01 12.03 24.20
CA GLN A 91 -0.59 12.68 25.36
C GLN A 91 -1.94 13.26 24.96
N TYR A 92 -2.98 12.92 25.71
CA TYR A 92 -4.30 13.54 25.60
C TYR A 92 -4.29 14.92 26.27
N ILE A 93 -4.71 15.94 25.53
CA ILE A 93 -4.74 17.33 25.98
C ILE A 93 -6.11 17.71 26.52
N GLY A 94 -7.18 17.20 25.91
CA GLY A 94 -8.55 17.53 26.32
C GLY A 94 -9.48 17.79 25.14
N LYS A 95 -10.56 18.53 25.42
CA LYS A 95 -11.59 18.93 24.44
C LYS A 95 -11.33 20.29 23.79
N LYS A 96 -10.19 20.90 24.10
CA LYS A 96 -9.73 22.17 23.56
C LYS A 96 -8.26 22.01 23.15
N PRO A 97 -7.80 22.73 22.12
CA PRO A 97 -6.39 22.77 21.78
C PRO A 97 -5.57 23.31 22.96
N GLU A 98 -4.30 22.92 23.02
CA GLU A 98 -3.38 23.34 24.10
C GLU A 98 -3.23 24.86 24.16
N ASN A 99 -3.20 25.50 22.99
CA ASN A 99 -3.27 26.95 22.85
C ASN A 99 -4.34 27.29 21.80
N PRO A 100 -5.52 27.78 22.23
CA PRO A 100 -6.60 28.20 21.35
C PRO A 100 -6.20 29.26 20.32
N ASN A 101 -5.32 30.19 20.68
CA ASN A 101 -4.95 31.32 19.81
C ASN A 101 -4.03 30.89 18.66
N SER A 102 -3.35 29.75 18.77
CA SER A 102 -2.51 29.20 17.69
C SER A 102 -3.24 28.14 16.84
N TYR A 103 -4.53 27.94 17.05
CA TYR A 103 -5.33 26.97 16.31
C TYR A 103 -5.80 27.54 14.97
N LEU A 104 -5.16 27.12 13.87
CA LEU A 104 -5.38 27.64 12.52
C LEU A 104 -6.22 26.70 11.63
N SER A 105 -7.14 25.91 12.19
CA SER A 105 -8.00 25.02 11.40
C SER A 105 -9.41 25.59 11.24
N SER A 106 -10.04 25.33 10.09
CA SER A 106 -11.46 25.63 9.84
C SER A 106 -12.43 24.78 10.68
N HIS A 107 -11.93 23.75 11.37
CA HIS A 107 -12.75 22.87 12.20
C HIS A 107 -13.13 23.54 13.52
N ASN A 108 -14.42 23.84 13.72
CA ASN A 108 -14.88 24.51 14.93
C ASN A 108 -15.08 23.52 16.10
N TYR A 109 -14.04 23.38 16.94
CA TYR A 109 -14.07 22.50 18.11
C TYR A 109 -14.98 22.98 19.25
N THR A 110 -15.51 24.20 19.20
CA THR A 110 -16.47 24.69 20.20
C THR A 110 -17.88 24.13 19.97
N VAL A 111 -18.20 23.82 18.71
CA VAL A 111 -19.48 23.26 18.27
C VAL A 111 -19.39 21.74 18.09
N ILE A 112 -18.26 21.24 17.59
CA ILE A 112 -18.06 19.81 17.35
C ILE A 112 -17.21 19.21 18.46
N ASP A 113 -17.73 18.20 19.18
CA ASP A 113 -16.96 17.47 20.19
C ASP A 113 -15.72 16.84 19.54
N THR A 114 -14.56 17.37 19.95
CA THR A 114 -13.25 17.08 19.39
C THR A 114 -12.27 16.79 20.51
N SER A 115 -11.52 15.71 20.38
CA SER A 115 -10.42 15.38 21.28
C SER A 115 -9.10 15.87 20.68
N PHE A 116 -8.23 16.45 21.52
CA PHE A 116 -6.92 16.94 21.12
C PHE A 116 -5.79 16.12 21.77
N TYR A 117 -4.75 15.89 20.98
CA TYR A 117 -3.57 15.13 21.37
C TYR A 117 -2.28 15.89 21.05
N LYS A 118 -1.25 15.63 21.84
CA LYS A 118 0.14 15.95 21.53
C LYS A 118 0.87 14.65 21.22
N ILE A 119 1.58 14.63 20.10
CA ILE A 119 2.36 13.47 19.67
C ILE A 119 3.81 13.90 19.58
N THR A 120 4.69 13.19 20.27
CA THR A 120 6.14 13.41 20.24
C THR A 120 6.81 12.17 19.67
N PHE A 121 7.65 12.36 18.66
CA PHE A 121 8.52 11.34 18.09
C PHE A 121 9.95 11.63 18.52
N GLU A 122 10.57 10.69 19.22
CA GLU A 122 11.96 10.73 19.67
C GLU A 122 12.74 9.66 18.93
N ASN A 123 13.78 10.08 18.20
CA ASN A 123 14.63 9.19 17.43
C ASN A 123 15.70 8.56 18.35
N LEU A 124 15.56 7.27 18.62
CA LEU A 124 16.48 6.50 19.43
C LEU A 124 17.58 5.82 18.61
N SER A 125 17.52 5.93 17.28
CA SER A 125 18.50 5.33 16.38
C SER A 125 19.73 6.24 16.21
N GLN A 126 20.82 5.65 15.72
CA GLN A 126 22.06 6.35 15.34
C GLN A 126 21.98 7.03 13.96
N SER A 127 20.82 7.01 13.31
CA SER A 127 20.60 7.58 11.97
C SER A 127 19.46 8.57 12.00
N ASP A 128 19.48 9.57 11.11
CA ASP A 128 18.33 10.46 10.97
C ASP A 128 17.11 9.65 10.49
N LEU A 129 15.93 9.94 11.04
CA LEU A 129 14.67 9.38 10.56
C LEU A 129 13.97 10.39 9.66
N VAL A 130 13.47 9.93 8.52
CA VAL A 130 12.65 10.72 7.60
C VAL A 130 11.22 10.20 7.68
N ILE A 131 10.28 11.07 8.02
CA ILE A 131 8.86 10.77 7.89
C ILE A 131 8.47 11.04 6.44
N GLU A 132 8.09 9.99 5.72
CA GLU A 132 7.80 10.04 4.29
C GLU A 132 6.33 10.34 4.03
N SER A 133 5.46 9.70 4.79
CA SER A 133 4.02 9.90 4.68
C SER A 133 3.30 9.55 5.97
N VAL A 134 2.04 9.97 6.04
CA VAL A 134 1.10 9.48 7.03
C VAL A 134 -0.23 9.15 6.36
N ARG A 135 -0.76 7.96 6.69
CA ARG A 135 -2.09 7.51 6.29
C ARG A 135 -2.99 7.44 7.51
N TYR A 136 -4.21 7.90 7.36
CA TYR A 136 -5.22 7.89 8.39
C TYR A 136 -6.27 6.82 8.09
N HIS A 137 -6.74 6.13 9.12
CA HIS A 137 -7.93 5.28 9.05
C HIS A 137 -8.69 5.29 10.38
N MET A 138 -9.99 4.99 10.35
CA MET A 138 -10.80 4.89 11.56
C MET A 138 -11.00 3.42 11.91
N LYS A 139 -11.08 3.10 13.21
CA LYS A 139 -11.48 1.76 13.67
C LYS A 139 -12.85 1.37 13.10
N TYR A 140 -13.78 2.32 13.11
CA TYR A 140 -15.13 2.13 12.58
C TYR A 140 -15.49 3.22 11.57
N GLY A 141 -16.00 2.81 10.42
CA GLY A 141 -16.40 3.70 9.33
C GLY A 141 -15.22 4.26 8.52
N ASN A 142 -15.52 5.18 7.60
CA ASN A 142 -14.54 5.77 6.69
C ASN A 142 -14.20 7.21 7.09
N ILE A 143 -12.97 7.63 6.78
CA ILE A 143 -12.57 9.04 6.88
C ILE A 143 -13.28 9.83 5.79
N LYS A 144 -13.91 10.94 6.17
CA LYS A 144 -14.38 11.94 5.22
C LYS A 144 -13.21 12.87 4.86
N GLY A 145 -12.90 12.99 3.57
CA GLY A 145 -11.82 13.85 3.06
C GLY A 145 -10.47 13.14 2.92
N THR A 146 -9.38 13.90 2.93
CA THR A 146 -8.03 13.39 2.66
C THR A 146 -7.51 12.52 3.80
N SER A 147 -7.18 11.27 3.48
CA SER A 147 -6.64 10.28 4.41
C SER A 147 -5.13 10.03 4.23
N TYR A 148 -4.49 10.59 3.21
CA TYR A 148 -3.05 10.42 2.94
C TYR A 148 -2.34 11.76 2.80
N TYR A 149 -1.18 11.89 3.46
CA TYR A 149 -0.37 13.10 3.43
C TYR A 149 1.10 12.73 3.25
N GLY A 150 1.72 13.28 2.21
CA GLY A 150 3.16 13.11 1.96
C GLY A 150 4.05 14.06 2.76
N SER A 151 5.35 13.96 2.53
CA SER A 151 6.43 14.68 3.22
C SER A 151 6.24 16.20 3.29
N ASN A 152 5.73 16.84 2.22
CA ASN A 152 5.47 18.29 2.20
C ASN A 152 4.40 18.70 3.21
N ALA A 153 3.30 17.94 3.31
CA ALA A 153 2.25 18.19 4.28
C ALA A 153 2.70 17.89 5.71
N ILE A 154 3.54 16.86 5.88
CA ILE A 154 4.19 16.58 7.17
C ILE A 154 5.05 17.78 7.58
N ARG A 155 5.95 18.28 6.72
CA ARG A 155 6.81 19.43 7.03
C ARG A 155 6.01 20.67 7.44
N ARG A 156 4.91 20.98 6.74
CA ARG A 156 4.03 22.09 7.13
C ARG A 156 3.38 21.89 8.50
N SER A 157 2.99 20.66 8.82
CA SER A 157 2.23 20.37 10.05
C SER A 157 3.09 20.05 11.28
N TRP A 158 4.32 19.58 11.09
CA TRP A 158 5.28 19.24 12.15
C TRP A 158 6.46 20.23 12.23
N GLY A 159 6.58 21.17 11.28
CA GLY A 159 7.75 22.04 11.11
C GLY A 159 8.93 21.37 10.40
N THR A 160 9.03 20.05 10.45
CA THR A 160 10.05 19.24 9.78
C THR A 160 9.48 17.86 9.43
N ASN A 161 10.11 17.19 8.47
CA ASN A 161 9.87 15.77 8.20
C ASN A 161 11.11 14.90 8.49
N ILE A 162 12.13 15.48 9.14
CA ILE A 162 13.37 14.82 9.53
C ILE A 162 13.52 14.92 11.05
N ILE A 163 13.81 13.80 11.69
CA ILE A 163 14.13 13.70 13.11
C ILE A 163 15.60 13.31 13.22
N LYS A 164 16.43 14.22 13.71
CA LYS A 164 17.86 13.96 13.90
C LYS A 164 18.09 12.81 14.88
N SER A 165 19.19 12.07 14.74
CA SER A 165 19.59 11.06 15.72
C SER A 165 19.62 11.68 17.14
N GLY A 166 19.00 11.01 18.10
CA GLY A 166 18.87 11.49 19.49
C GLY A 166 17.91 12.66 19.70
N ALA A 167 17.35 13.24 18.64
CA ALA A 167 16.44 14.38 18.74
C ALA A 167 14.97 13.95 18.83
N SER A 168 14.13 14.89 19.23
CA SER A 168 12.67 14.73 19.19
C SER A 168 11.99 15.82 18.40
N ILE A 169 10.84 15.49 17.82
CA ILE A 169 9.92 16.46 17.23
C ILE A 169 8.55 16.26 17.85
N THR A 170 7.83 17.36 18.06
CA THR A 170 6.51 17.34 18.70
C THR A 170 5.50 18.06 17.83
N ARG A 171 4.32 17.45 17.69
CA ARG A 171 3.15 18.10 17.12
C ARG A 171 2.04 18.16 18.16
N SER A 172 1.71 19.39 18.56
CA SER A 172 0.51 19.66 19.36
C SER A 172 -0.74 19.71 18.47
N ASN A 173 -1.91 19.77 19.10
CA ASN A 173 -3.20 19.98 18.45
C ASN A 173 -3.55 18.91 17.39
N ASN A 174 -3.14 17.66 17.61
CA ASN A 174 -3.63 16.53 16.83
C ASN A 174 -5.10 16.27 17.20
N MET A 175 -6.01 16.76 16.36
CA MET A 175 -7.45 16.60 16.59
C MET A 175 -7.97 15.25 16.09
N VAL A 176 -8.95 14.71 16.81
CA VAL A 176 -9.78 13.58 16.41
C VAL A 176 -11.23 13.84 16.82
N TRP A 177 -12.16 13.56 15.91
CA TRP A 177 -13.60 13.58 16.18
C TRP A 177 -14.27 12.44 15.39
N SER A 178 -15.49 12.09 15.79
CA SER A 178 -16.27 11.03 15.16
C SER A 178 -17.76 11.34 15.26
N SER A 179 -18.52 10.89 14.27
CA SER A 179 -19.99 10.88 14.34
C SER A 179 -20.50 9.88 15.38
N LYS A 180 -19.77 8.78 15.62
CA LYS A 180 -20.04 7.79 16.67
C LYS A 180 -19.63 8.31 18.04
N THR A 181 -20.26 7.79 19.10
CA THR A 181 -19.98 8.17 20.50
C THR A 181 -18.57 7.80 20.96
N SER A 182 -17.98 6.74 20.41
CA SER A 182 -16.57 6.40 20.59
C SER A 182 -15.98 5.86 19.29
N ASN A 183 -14.69 6.13 19.07
CA ASN A 183 -13.93 5.59 17.93
C ASN A 183 -12.43 5.75 18.16
N THR A 184 -11.61 5.21 17.27
CA THR A 184 -10.16 5.46 17.25
C THR A 184 -9.75 5.88 15.86
N LEU A 185 -9.04 7.00 15.76
CA LEU A 185 -8.31 7.40 14.55
C LEU A 185 -6.91 6.84 14.64
N PHE A 186 -6.52 6.03 13.67
CA PHE A 186 -5.16 5.54 13.55
C PHE A 186 -4.40 6.40 12.55
N LYS A 187 -3.24 6.91 12.97
CA LYS A 187 -2.29 7.58 12.09
C LYS A 187 -1.10 6.66 11.86
N VAL A 188 -0.98 6.10 10.66
CA VAL A 188 0.11 5.21 10.26
C VAL A 188 1.17 6.04 9.55
N TYR A 189 2.29 6.28 10.22
CA TYR A 189 3.43 7.00 9.66
C TYR A 189 4.38 6.02 8.99
N SER A 190 4.78 6.32 7.75
CA SER A 190 5.89 5.63 7.08
C SER A 190 7.17 6.42 7.35
N LEU A 191 8.13 5.76 7.99
CA LEU A 191 9.43 6.32 8.31
C LEU A 191 10.53 5.59 7.56
N ARG A 192 11.62 6.28 7.29
CA ARG A 192 12.82 5.72 6.68
C ARG A 192 14.08 6.15 7.41
N LEU A 193 15.00 5.22 7.64
CA LEU A 193 16.35 5.51 8.13
C LEU A 193 17.17 6.15 7.01
N LYS A 194 17.66 7.36 7.25
CA LYS A 194 18.56 8.09 6.34
C LYS A 194 19.98 7.57 6.52
N ASN A 195 20.61 7.10 5.45
CA ASN A 195 22.01 6.64 5.43
C ASN A 195 22.31 5.47 6.40
N SER A 196 21.45 4.45 6.48
CA SER A 196 21.77 3.26 7.28
C SER A 196 22.88 2.44 6.60
N LYS A 197 24.13 2.71 6.97
CA LYS A 197 25.30 1.93 6.52
C LYS A 197 25.42 0.57 7.24
N ASN A 198 24.56 0.30 8.23
CA ASN A 198 24.66 -0.83 9.17
C ASN A 198 23.43 -1.77 9.16
N LEU A 199 22.65 -1.85 8.06
CA LEU A 199 21.67 -2.94 7.92
C LEU A 199 22.44 -4.24 7.63
N GLN A 200 22.90 -4.93 8.68
CA GLN A 200 23.51 -6.25 8.56
C GLN A 200 22.45 -7.28 8.18
N GLY A 201 22.73 -8.07 7.13
CA GLY A 201 22.02 -9.30 6.75
C GLY A 201 20.63 -9.12 6.13
N ASN A 202 20.48 -9.42 4.83
CA ASN A 202 19.22 -9.62 4.07
C ASN A 202 18.06 -8.58 4.21
N GLN A 203 18.21 -7.52 5.01
CA GLN A 203 17.23 -6.44 5.14
C GLN A 203 17.42 -5.46 3.99
N ARG A 204 16.68 -5.69 2.90
CA ARG A 204 16.69 -4.83 1.71
C ARG A 204 16.00 -3.47 1.90
N SER A 205 15.44 -3.19 3.08
CA SER A 205 14.70 -1.96 3.32
C SER A 205 15.05 -1.26 4.61
N ASN A 206 15.12 0.06 4.48
CA ASN A 206 15.35 1.03 5.54
C ASN A 206 14.04 1.72 5.97
N SER A 207 12.88 1.31 5.46
CA SER A 207 11.57 1.85 5.81
C SER A 207 10.87 1.00 6.87
N PHE A 208 10.09 1.63 7.74
CA PHE A 208 9.17 0.96 8.66
C PHE A 208 7.95 1.82 8.89
N LYS A 209 6.87 1.20 9.37
CA LYS A 209 5.63 1.90 9.69
C LYS A 209 5.40 1.93 11.18
N VAL A 210 4.82 3.03 11.66
CA VAL A 210 4.43 3.20 13.06
C VAL A 210 3.01 3.71 13.12
N GLU A 211 2.15 2.94 13.76
CA GLU A 211 0.76 3.33 13.98
C GLU A 211 0.60 4.13 15.28
N VAL A 212 -0.16 5.23 15.24
CA VAL A 212 -0.44 6.08 16.39
C VAL A 212 -1.96 6.15 16.60
N PRO A 213 -2.53 5.32 17.50
CA PRO A 213 -3.96 5.38 17.82
C PRO A 213 -4.33 6.60 18.66
N LEU A 214 -5.29 7.40 18.17
CA LEU A 214 -5.89 8.51 18.88
C LEU A 214 -7.34 8.17 19.20
N ARG A 215 -7.66 7.99 20.49
CA ARG A 215 -9.01 7.59 20.91
C ARG A 215 -9.94 8.81 20.94
N TYR A 216 -11.17 8.59 20.52
CA TYR A 216 -12.24 9.55 20.63
C TYR A 216 -13.34 8.97 21.51
N ARG A 217 -13.82 9.79 22.45
CA ARG A 217 -15.00 9.51 23.25
C ARG A 217 -15.78 10.81 23.40
N ARG A 218 -17.04 10.80 23.00
CA ARG A 218 -17.99 11.86 23.27
C ARG A 218 -18.34 11.81 24.74
N TYR A 219 -18.22 12.93 25.43
CA TYR A 219 -18.82 13.04 26.76
C TYR A 219 -20.26 13.51 26.54
N HIS A 220 -21.22 12.79 27.12
CA HIS A 220 -22.57 13.32 27.25
C HIS A 220 -22.45 14.58 28.11
N ARG A 221 -22.76 15.74 27.50
CA ARG A 221 -22.99 16.98 28.25
C ARG A 221 -24.37 16.91 28.87
#